data_AF-A0A5J4TJ23-F1
#
_entry.id   AF-A0A5J4TJ23-F1
#
_cell.length_a   1.000
_cell.length_b   1.000
_cell.length_c   1.000
_cell.angle_alpha   90.00
_cell.angle_beta   90.00
_cell.angle_gamma   90.00
#
_symmetry.space_group_name_H-M   'P 1'
#
loop_
_entity.id
_entity.type
_entity.pdbx_description
1 polymer ?
#
loop_
_entity_poly.entity_id
_entity_poly.type
_entity_poly.pdbx_seq_one_letter_code
_entity_poly.pdbx_strand_id
1 'polypeptide(L)'
;MNRVHLIYCDTDSMMLAVAGDPKQNYTQGFSAVVKDQQFYEKNFYKFFPKPKSVIEQENNCYKNKIKEMQIQDEKKPLGVAYEHCGSTLIALAPKNYWLRQDFDKKDPIVVKLKGMSLKLNPQINKDAYENNIKNGKIVKGKNTSLRQHQERNSDDEVFSKMSRINTTKNGITGVHTKMIVLENQCYCPYIDGTSADKYKIQYKMLMS
;
A
#
# COMPACT_ATOMS: atom_id res chain seq x y z
N MET A 1 -23.57 -0.96 6.22
CA MET A 1 -22.79 -0.05 5.34
C MET A 1 -21.85 -0.95 4.57
N ASN A 2 -22.29 -1.49 3.43
CA ASN A 2 -21.64 -2.65 2.79
C ASN A 2 -20.77 -2.24 1.59
N ARG A 3 -20.30 -0.99 1.59
CA ARG A 3 -19.60 -0.37 0.46
C ARG A 3 -18.18 0.10 0.80
N VAL A 4 -17.76 -0.02 2.05
CA VAL A 4 -16.40 0.36 2.48
C VAL A 4 -15.73 -0.89 3.01
N HIS A 5 -14.58 -1.23 2.43
CA HIS A 5 -13.77 -2.36 2.82
C HIS A 5 -12.43 -1.85 3.34
N LEU A 6 -12.07 -2.27 4.55
CA LEU A 6 -10.76 -2.00 5.12
C LEU A 6 -9.73 -2.92 4.44
N ILE A 7 -8.78 -2.34 3.71
CA ILE A 7 -7.63 -3.08 3.15
C ILE A 7 -6.53 -3.17 4.20
N TYR A 8 -6.33 -2.10 4.97
CA TYR A 8 -5.26 -1.98 5.95
C TYR A 8 -5.50 -0.84 6.91
N CYS A 9 -5.02 -1.01 8.15
CA CYS A 9 -4.91 0.04 9.14
C CYS A 9 -3.54 -0.07 9.81
N ASP A 10 -2.87 1.06 9.95
CA ASP A 10 -1.72 1.28 10.83
C ASP A 10 -2.10 2.30 11.91
N THR A 11 -1.12 2.67 12.72
CA THR A 11 -1.24 3.69 13.77
C THR A 11 -1.51 5.08 13.18
N ASP A 12 -0.93 5.39 12.03
CA ASP A 12 -0.95 6.74 11.43
C ASP A 12 -1.67 6.81 10.07
N SER A 13 -2.17 5.69 9.56
CA SER A 13 -2.71 5.60 8.21
C SER A 13 -3.69 4.44 8.03
N MET A 14 -4.63 4.58 7.10
CA MET A 14 -5.61 3.55 6.77
C MET A 14 -5.86 3.54 5.26
N MET A 15 -5.99 2.35 4.68
CA MET A 15 -6.34 2.17 3.27
C MET A 15 -7.73 1.55 3.18
N LEU A 16 -8.64 2.27 2.52
CA LEU A 16 -10.03 1.85 2.31
C LEU A 16 -10.29 1.64 0.82
N ALA A 17 -11.02 0.59 0.49
CA ALA A 17 -11.70 0.46 -0.79
C ALA A 17 -13.16 0.86 -0.64
N VAL A 18 -13.63 1.73 -1.54
CA VAL A 18 -15.02 2.19 -1.55
C VAL A 18 -15.69 1.72 -2.84
N ALA A 19 -16.72 0.89 -2.70
CA ALA A 19 -17.53 0.39 -3.80
C ALA A 19 -18.66 1.38 -4.14
N GLY A 20 -18.79 1.70 -5.43
CA GLY A 20 -19.91 2.50 -5.94
C GLY A 20 -21.18 1.68 -6.16
N ASP A 21 -22.12 2.25 -6.90
CA ASP A 21 -23.28 1.55 -7.45
C ASP A 21 -22.83 0.64 -8.61
N PRO A 22 -23.03 -0.70 -8.54
CA PRO A 22 -22.65 -1.62 -9.59
C PRO A 22 -23.41 -1.41 -10.91
N LYS A 23 -24.53 -0.66 -10.89
CA LYS A 23 -25.28 -0.30 -12.11
C LYS A 23 -24.64 0.84 -12.89
N GLN A 24 -23.70 1.55 -12.28
CA GLN A 24 -23.01 2.69 -12.88
C GLN A 24 -21.54 2.37 -13.09
N ASN A 25 -20.89 3.12 -13.99
CA ASN A 25 -19.46 2.98 -14.20
C ASN A 25 -18.67 3.54 -12.99
N TYR A 26 -17.37 3.23 -12.90
CA TYR A 26 -16.54 3.68 -11.76
C TYR A 26 -16.24 5.19 -11.76
N THR A 27 -16.61 5.94 -12.79
CA THR A 27 -16.44 7.41 -12.83
C THR A 27 -17.40 8.15 -11.90
N GLN A 28 -18.42 7.45 -11.38
CA GLN A 28 -19.30 7.96 -10.33
C GLN A 28 -18.55 8.42 -9.07
N GLY A 29 -17.33 7.92 -8.83
CA GLY A 29 -16.53 8.28 -7.66
C GLY A 29 -17.29 8.00 -6.35
N PHE A 30 -17.32 8.99 -5.46
CA PHE A 30 -18.03 8.88 -4.18
C PHE A 30 -19.52 9.23 -4.23
N SER A 31 -20.04 9.72 -5.36
CA SER A 31 -21.43 10.21 -5.46
C SER A 31 -22.47 9.18 -5.01
N ALA A 32 -22.28 7.91 -5.36
CA ALA A 32 -23.19 6.84 -4.96
C ALA A 32 -23.12 6.46 -3.48
N VAL A 33 -22.06 6.88 -2.75
CA VAL A 33 -21.80 6.50 -1.36
C VAL A 33 -22.08 7.64 -0.39
N VAL A 34 -21.96 8.89 -0.85
CA VAL A 34 -22.27 10.08 -0.07
C VAL A 34 -23.76 10.10 0.26
N LYS A 35 -24.08 10.22 1.56
CA LYS A 35 -25.46 10.33 2.05
C LYS A 35 -25.92 11.78 2.21
N ASP A 36 -25.00 12.64 2.65
CA ASP A 36 -25.24 14.06 2.83
C ASP A 36 -24.34 14.83 1.87
N GLN A 37 -24.92 15.20 0.74
CA GLN A 37 -24.23 15.90 -0.34
C GLN A 37 -23.76 17.28 0.09
N GLN A 38 -24.59 18.02 0.84
CA GLN A 38 -24.27 19.37 1.30
C GLN A 38 -23.10 19.36 2.28
N PHE A 39 -23.09 18.42 3.23
CA PHE A 39 -21.97 18.25 4.15
C PHE A 39 -20.70 17.85 3.41
N TYR A 40 -20.79 16.91 2.46
CA TYR A 40 -19.65 16.45 1.67
C TYR A 40 -19.01 17.60 0.88
N GLU A 41 -19.80 18.33 0.10
CA GLU A 41 -19.32 19.44 -0.73
C GLU A 41 -18.71 20.56 0.13
N LYS A 42 -19.36 20.93 1.24
CA LYS A 42 -18.85 21.94 2.18
C LYS A 42 -17.50 21.58 2.81
N ASN A 43 -17.23 20.29 3.01
CA ASN A 43 -16.03 19.82 3.71
C ASN A 43 -15.01 19.12 2.80
N PHE A 44 -15.27 18.99 1.50
CA PHE A 44 -14.46 18.18 0.59
C PHE A 44 -12.96 18.51 0.69
N TYR A 45 -12.60 19.79 0.52
CA TYR A 45 -11.20 20.24 0.57
C TYR A 45 -10.59 20.30 1.98
N LYS A 46 -11.36 20.07 3.05
CA LYS A 46 -10.79 19.86 4.38
C LYS A 46 -10.06 18.51 4.46
N PHE A 47 -10.58 17.51 3.76
CA PHE A 47 -10.03 16.15 3.79
C PHE A 47 -9.24 15.82 2.51
N PHE A 48 -9.76 16.19 1.33
CA PHE A 48 -9.11 15.91 0.05
C PHE A 48 -8.15 17.04 -0.37
N PRO A 49 -7.10 16.72 -1.16
CA PRO A 49 -6.19 17.73 -1.69
C PRO A 49 -6.92 18.75 -2.58
N LYS A 50 -6.60 20.02 -2.40
CA LYS A 50 -7.02 21.11 -3.29
C LYS A 50 -6.22 21.03 -4.59
N PRO A 51 -6.86 21.21 -5.75
CA PRO A 51 -6.13 21.37 -7.00
C PRO A 51 -5.32 22.67 -6.96
N LYS A 52 -4.19 22.67 -7.67
CA LYS A 52 -3.26 23.81 -7.74
C LYS A 52 -3.94 25.13 -8.12
N SER A 53 -4.92 25.09 -9.02
CA SER A 53 -5.70 26.26 -9.45
C SER A 53 -6.48 26.92 -8.30
N VAL A 54 -7.07 26.12 -7.40
CA VAL A 54 -7.80 26.64 -6.24
C VAL A 54 -6.84 27.28 -5.24
N ILE A 55 -5.68 26.65 -5.02
CA ILE A 55 -4.63 27.21 -4.16
C ILE A 55 -4.12 28.54 -4.71
N GLU A 56 -3.92 28.64 -6.02
CA GLU A 56 -3.49 29.87 -6.71
C GLU A 56 -4.53 30.99 -6.64
N GLN A 57 -5.82 30.67 -6.78
CA GLN A 57 -6.89 31.67 -6.68
C GLN A 57 -7.07 32.20 -5.26
N GLU A 58 -6.95 31.33 -4.25
CA GLU A 58 -7.04 31.72 -2.84
C GLU A 58 -5.81 32.50 -2.35
N ASN A 59 -4.66 32.35 -3.03
CA ASN A 59 -3.38 32.88 -2.55
C ASN A 59 -2.60 33.58 -3.66
N ASN A 60 -2.56 34.90 -3.61
CA ASN A 60 -1.82 35.72 -4.57
C ASN A 60 -0.32 35.74 -4.22
N CYS A 61 0.41 34.65 -4.49
CA CYS A 61 1.82 34.51 -4.13
C CYS A 61 2.69 33.86 -5.23
N TYR A 62 4.02 33.96 -5.06
CA TYR A 62 5.01 33.47 -6.03
C TYR A 62 5.04 31.93 -6.13
N LYS A 63 5.40 31.41 -7.30
CA LYS A 63 5.34 29.98 -7.68
C LYS A 63 5.95 29.00 -6.66
N ASN A 64 7.03 29.35 -5.97
CA ASN A 64 7.66 28.46 -4.99
C ASN A 64 6.79 28.26 -3.75
N LYS A 65 6.12 29.32 -3.28
CA LYS A 65 5.22 29.27 -2.12
C LYS A 65 3.94 28.47 -2.42
N ILE A 66 3.44 28.54 -3.66
CA ILE A 66 2.32 27.71 -4.12
C ILE A 66 2.67 26.21 -4.05
N LYS A 67 3.89 25.82 -4.45
CA LYS A 67 4.32 24.42 -4.37
C LYS A 67 4.39 23.92 -2.93
N GLU A 68 4.93 24.72 -2.02
CA GLU A 68 4.98 24.36 -0.59
C GLU A 68 3.58 24.19 -0.01
N MET A 69 2.68 25.12 -0.33
CA MET A 69 1.28 25.05 0.09
C MET A 69 0.55 23.83 -0.47
N GLN A 70 0.82 23.46 -1.71
CA GLN A 70 0.27 22.24 -2.30
C GLN A 70 0.75 20.99 -1.54
N ILE A 71 2.05 20.91 -1.21
CA ILE A 71 2.60 19.80 -0.43
C ILE A 71 1.99 19.75 0.97
N GLN A 72 1.80 20.91 1.62
CA GLN A 72 1.18 21.00 2.94
C GLN A 72 -0.28 20.53 2.90
N ASP A 73 -1.04 20.94 1.89
CA ASP A 73 -2.43 20.56 1.72
C ASP A 73 -2.57 19.05 1.40
N GLU A 74 -1.70 18.50 0.57
CA GLU A 74 -1.66 17.05 0.29
C GLU A 74 -1.29 16.21 1.53
N LYS A 75 -0.48 16.76 2.45
CA LYS A 75 0.03 16.07 3.65
C LYS A 75 -0.65 16.47 4.96
N LYS A 76 -1.86 17.04 4.89
CA LYS A 76 -2.59 17.48 6.08
C LYS A 76 -2.97 16.32 7.00
N PRO A 77 -2.99 16.52 8.34
CA PRO A 77 -3.47 15.52 9.28
C PRO A 77 -4.90 15.08 8.94
N LEU A 78 -5.16 13.78 9.00
CA LEU A 78 -6.46 13.18 8.63
C LEU A 78 -6.87 13.45 7.17
N GLY A 79 -5.93 13.83 6.32
CA GLY A 79 -6.15 13.98 4.89
C GLY A 79 -6.43 12.64 4.21
N VAL A 80 -7.25 12.69 3.16
CA VAL A 80 -7.59 11.53 2.33
C VAL A 80 -6.85 11.65 1.01
N ALA A 81 -5.94 10.72 0.75
CA ALA A 81 -5.28 10.58 -0.53
C ALA A 81 -6.05 9.61 -1.42
N TYR A 82 -6.37 10.03 -2.63
CA TYR A 82 -6.98 9.18 -3.64
C TYR A 82 -5.89 8.47 -4.45
N GLU A 83 -5.80 7.14 -4.36
CA GLU A 83 -4.79 6.37 -5.08
C GLU A 83 -5.24 5.97 -6.50
N HIS A 84 -6.35 5.24 -6.62
CA HIS A 84 -6.80 4.67 -7.90
C HIS A 84 -8.32 4.47 -7.97
N CYS A 85 -8.91 4.59 -9.17
CA CYS A 85 -10.25 4.08 -9.50
C CYS A 85 -10.14 2.86 -10.40
N GLY A 86 -11.15 2.01 -10.37
CA GLY A 86 -11.34 1.00 -11.40
C GLY A 86 -12.69 0.30 -11.28
N SER A 87 -13.00 -0.54 -12.26
CA SER A 87 -14.23 -1.34 -12.30
C SER A 87 -14.19 -2.52 -11.34
N THR A 88 -13.01 -3.08 -11.09
CA THR A 88 -12.83 -4.24 -10.21
C THR A 88 -11.52 -4.14 -9.46
N LEU A 89 -11.56 -4.32 -8.14
CA LEU A 89 -10.40 -4.33 -7.26
C LEU A 89 -10.38 -5.64 -6.47
N ILE A 90 -9.23 -6.32 -6.47
CA ILE A 90 -8.92 -7.42 -5.56
C ILE A 90 -7.70 -6.99 -4.75
N ALA A 91 -7.92 -6.64 -3.49
CA ALA A 91 -6.86 -6.17 -2.59
C ALA A 91 -6.67 -7.15 -1.44
N LEU A 92 -5.45 -7.68 -1.31
CA LEU A 92 -5.08 -8.57 -0.20
C LEU A 92 -4.38 -7.82 0.93
N ALA A 93 -3.65 -6.75 0.58
CA ALA A 93 -2.91 -5.93 1.54
C ALA A 93 -2.50 -4.58 0.91
N PRO A 94 -1.91 -3.64 1.68
CA PRO A 94 -1.33 -2.42 1.13
C PRO A 94 -0.31 -2.75 0.05
N LYS A 95 -0.44 -2.07 -1.09
CA LYS A 95 0.50 -2.22 -2.21
C LYS A 95 0.62 -3.68 -2.70
N ASN A 96 -0.43 -4.49 -2.44
CA ASN A 96 -0.63 -5.87 -2.89
C ASN A 96 -2.08 -6.03 -3.37
N TYR A 97 -2.34 -5.55 -4.59
CA TYR A 97 -3.67 -5.55 -5.18
C TYR A 97 -3.62 -5.68 -6.70
N TRP A 98 -4.72 -6.17 -7.25
CA TRP A 98 -5.02 -6.21 -8.67
C TRP A 98 -6.23 -5.31 -8.94
N LEU A 99 -6.13 -4.44 -9.93
CA LEU A 99 -7.15 -3.46 -10.28
C LEU A 99 -7.36 -3.43 -11.79
N ARG A 100 -8.61 -3.37 -12.22
CA ARG A 100 -9.00 -3.19 -13.63
C ARG A 100 -9.53 -1.77 -13.87
N GLN A 101 -8.97 -1.09 -14.86
CA GLN A 101 -9.27 0.29 -15.24
C GLN A 101 -9.73 0.34 -16.69
N ASP A 102 -10.93 -0.13 -16.98
CA ASP A 102 -11.38 -0.36 -18.37
C ASP A 102 -11.40 0.89 -19.27
N PHE A 103 -11.46 2.10 -18.70
CA PHE A 103 -11.42 3.35 -19.48
C PHE A 103 -10.02 3.92 -19.66
N ASP A 104 -9.00 3.41 -18.96
CA ASP A 104 -7.61 3.78 -19.24
C ASP A 104 -7.11 2.94 -20.42
N LYS A 105 -6.98 3.59 -21.58
CA LYS A 105 -6.61 2.93 -22.84
C LYS A 105 -5.15 2.44 -22.86
N LYS A 106 -4.28 2.92 -21.97
CA LYS A 106 -2.86 2.54 -21.98
C LYS A 106 -2.60 1.31 -21.13
N ASP A 107 -3.07 1.31 -19.89
CA ASP A 107 -2.80 0.26 -18.92
C ASP A 107 -4.09 -0.16 -18.20
N PRO A 108 -4.98 -0.93 -18.86
CA PRO A 108 -6.28 -1.29 -18.30
C PRO A 108 -6.19 -2.25 -17.10
N ILE A 109 -4.99 -2.78 -16.82
CA ILE A 109 -4.73 -3.68 -15.70
C ILE A 109 -3.56 -3.13 -14.89
N VAL A 110 -3.84 -2.83 -13.63
CA VAL A 110 -2.84 -2.42 -12.65
C VAL A 110 -2.64 -3.56 -11.66
N VAL A 111 -1.44 -4.15 -11.68
CA VAL A 111 -0.99 -5.07 -10.64
C VAL A 111 0.00 -4.32 -9.77
N LYS A 112 -0.29 -4.19 -8.48
CA LYS A 112 0.61 -3.59 -7.49
C LYS A 112 1.09 -4.69 -6.56
N LEU A 113 2.40 -4.92 -6.56
CA LEU A 113 3.04 -5.80 -5.58
C LEU A 113 4.37 -5.19 -5.14
N LYS A 114 4.52 -4.91 -3.85
CA LYS A 114 5.77 -4.38 -3.29
C LYS A 114 6.78 -5.51 -3.02
N GLY A 115 8.05 -5.26 -3.33
CA GLY A 115 9.16 -6.14 -2.97
C GLY A 115 9.50 -7.24 -3.99
N MET A 116 8.80 -7.27 -5.13
CA MET A 116 9.07 -8.17 -6.25
C MET A 116 8.87 -7.49 -7.60
N SER A 117 9.65 -7.90 -8.60
CA SER A 117 9.49 -7.43 -9.97
C SER A 117 8.38 -8.22 -10.67
N LEU A 118 7.33 -7.55 -11.11
CA LEU A 118 6.22 -8.18 -11.85
C LEU A 118 6.68 -8.74 -13.20
N LYS A 119 7.64 -8.08 -13.87
CA LYS A 119 8.20 -8.54 -15.16
C LYS A 119 8.86 -9.91 -15.04
N LEU A 120 9.53 -10.19 -13.92
CA LEU A 120 10.17 -11.48 -13.66
C LEU A 120 9.19 -12.52 -13.10
N ASN A 121 7.97 -12.10 -12.74
CA ASN A 121 6.98 -12.93 -12.08
C ASN A 121 5.60 -12.81 -12.74
N PRO A 122 5.46 -13.22 -14.01
CA PRO A 122 4.19 -13.14 -14.75
C PRO A 122 3.07 -13.99 -14.14
N GLN A 123 3.41 -14.97 -13.30
CA GLN A 123 2.44 -15.76 -12.54
C GLN A 123 1.65 -14.94 -11.52
N ILE A 124 2.07 -13.71 -11.21
CA ILE A 124 1.38 -12.78 -10.31
C ILE A 124 0.34 -12.00 -11.13
N ASN A 125 -0.76 -12.67 -11.43
CA ASN A 125 -1.87 -12.17 -12.25
C ASN A 125 -3.20 -12.24 -11.47
N LYS A 126 -4.31 -11.86 -12.09
CA LYS A 126 -5.65 -11.89 -11.47
C LYS A 126 -5.98 -13.23 -10.80
N ASP A 127 -5.74 -14.33 -11.50
CA ASP A 127 -6.05 -15.68 -11.03
C ASP A 127 -5.23 -16.04 -9.79
N ALA A 128 -4.01 -15.54 -9.68
CA ALA A 128 -3.17 -15.71 -8.50
C ALA A 128 -3.80 -15.08 -7.25
N TYR A 129 -4.38 -13.88 -7.38
CA TYR A 129 -5.11 -13.22 -6.30
C TYR A 129 -6.42 -13.96 -5.97
N GLU A 130 -7.20 -14.33 -6.98
CA GLU A 130 -8.46 -15.06 -6.76
C GLU A 130 -8.25 -16.43 -6.11
N ASN A 131 -7.25 -17.19 -6.56
CA ASN A 131 -6.91 -18.49 -5.98
C ASN A 131 -6.39 -18.37 -4.55
N ASN A 132 -5.70 -17.27 -4.22
CA ASN A 132 -5.29 -17.02 -2.86
C ASN A 132 -6.50 -16.81 -1.94
N ILE A 133 -7.50 -16.04 -2.37
CA ILE A 133 -8.73 -15.81 -1.59
C ILE A 133 -9.56 -17.10 -1.47
N LYS A 134 -9.77 -17.81 -2.58
CA LYS A 134 -10.65 -18.99 -2.63
C LYS A 134 -10.02 -20.22 -1.95
N ASN A 135 -8.73 -20.43 -2.16
CA ASN A 135 -8.06 -21.69 -1.82
C ASN A 135 -6.87 -21.51 -0.85
N GLY A 136 -6.59 -20.29 -0.37
CA GLY A 136 -5.41 -20.01 0.47
C GLY A 136 -4.07 -20.20 -0.25
N LYS A 137 -4.06 -20.28 -1.59
CA LYS A 137 -2.86 -20.64 -2.35
C LYS A 137 -1.80 -19.54 -2.25
N ILE A 138 -0.61 -19.90 -1.76
CA ILE A 138 0.54 -19.00 -1.72
C ILE A 138 1.26 -19.03 -3.08
N VAL A 139 1.53 -17.85 -3.63
CA VAL A 139 2.28 -17.69 -4.89
C VAL A 139 3.64 -17.12 -4.57
N LYS A 140 4.67 -17.92 -4.84
CA LYS A 140 6.07 -17.52 -4.73
C LYS A 140 6.53 -16.86 -6.02
N GLY A 141 7.57 -16.04 -5.92
CA GLY A 141 8.30 -15.62 -7.10
C GLY A 141 9.74 -15.28 -6.80
N LYS A 142 10.46 -14.92 -7.86
CA LYS A 142 11.89 -14.70 -7.87
C LYS A 142 12.18 -13.22 -7.79
N ASN A 143 13.10 -12.85 -6.91
CA ASN A 143 13.65 -11.52 -6.85
C ASN A 143 15.15 -11.61 -7.05
N THR A 144 15.65 -10.87 -8.04
CA THR A 144 17.06 -10.79 -8.38
C THR A 144 17.59 -9.44 -7.92
N SER A 145 18.58 -9.45 -7.03
CA SER A 145 19.28 -8.24 -6.60
C SER A 145 20.74 -8.31 -6.99
N LEU A 146 21.26 -7.20 -7.52
CA LEU A 146 22.70 -7.00 -7.67
C LEU A 146 23.24 -6.44 -6.36
N ARG A 147 24.34 -7.02 -5.88
CA ARG A 147 25.05 -6.59 -4.67
C ARG A 147 26.50 -6.36 -5.04
N GLN A 148 27.01 -5.19 -4.71
CA GLN A 148 28.43 -4.90 -4.79
C GLN A 148 29.04 -5.16 -3.42
N HIS A 149 30.15 -5.87 -3.40
CA HIS A 149 30.92 -6.12 -2.20
C HIS A 149 32.41 -5.97 -2.52
N GLN A 150 33.18 -5.54 -1.53
CA GLN A 150 34.62 -5.43 -1.66
C GLN A 150 35.25 -6.80 -1.39
N GLU A 151 36.15 -7.22 -2.24
CA GLU A 151 36.99 -8.40 -2.05
C GLU A 151 38.47 -7.96 -2.07
N ARG A 152 39.35 -8.79 -1.48
CA ARG A 152 40.80 -8.63 -1.59
C ARG A 152 41.38 -9.81 -2.37
N ASN A 153 42.35 -9.56 -3.22
CA ASN A 153 43.08 -10.62 -3.92
C ASN A 153 44.22 -11.16 -3.03
N SER A 154 45.00 -12.10 -3.58
CA SER A 154 46.18 -12.67 -2.90
C SER A 154 47.27 -11.64 -2.56
N ASP A 155 47.26 -10.50 -3.25
CA ASP A 155 48.23 -9.41 -3.12
C ASP A 155 47.71 -8.28 -2.22
N ASP A 156 46.63 -8.53 -1.47
CA ASP A 156 45.93 -7.61 -0.55
C ASP A 156 45.35 -6.34 -1.22
N GLU A 157 45.23 -6.32 -2.55
CA GLU A 157 44.59 -5.24 -3.29
C GLU A 157 43.07 -5.30 -3.14
N VAL A 158 42.45 -4.17 -2.82
CA VAL A 158 41.00 -4.05 -2.67
C VAL A 158 40.35 -3.79 -4.02
N PHE A 159 39.41 -4.65 -4.42
CA PHE A 159 38.62 -4.46 -5.62
C PHE A 159 37.12 -4.64 -5.34
N SER A 160 36.28 -4.06 -6.20
CA SER A 160 34.83 -4.20 -6.12
C SER A 160 34.36 -5.32 -7.01
N LYS A 161 33.60 -6.26 -6.46
CA LYS A 161 32.93 -7.32 -7.20
C LYS A 161 31.43 -7.16 -7.11
N MET A 162 30.74 -7.41 -8.21
CA MET A 162 29.29 -7.44 -8.25
C MET A 162 28.79 -8.88 -8.30
N SER A 163 27.98 -9.27 -7.33
CA SER A 163 27.27 -10.55 -7.31
C SER A 163 25.80 -10.36 -7.68
N ARG A 164 25.26 -11.34 -8.41
CA ARG A 164 23.83 -11.46 -8.66
C ARG A 164 23.25 -12.48 -7.68
N ILE A 165 22.37 -12.02 -6.80
CA ILE A 165 21.69 -12.88 -5.82
C ILE A 165 20.26 -13.10 -6.28
N ASN A 166 19.90 -14.36 -6.48
CA ASN A 166 18.53 -14.78 -6.77
C ASN A 166 17.90 -15.31 -5.49
N THR A 167 16.79 -14.70 -5.07
CA THR A 167 16.04 -15.10 -3.89
C THR A 167 14.62 -15.47 -4.27
N THR A 168 14.08 -16.52 -3.66
CA THR A 168 12.66 -16.84 -3.77
C THR A 168 11.93 -16.17 -2.61
N LYS A 169 10.89 -15.40 -2.91
CA LYS A 169 10.06 -14.70 -1.92
C LYS A 169 8.61 -15.12 -2.09
N ASN A 170 7.86 -15.11 -0.99
CA ASN A 170 6.40 -15.21 -1.06
C ASN A 170 5.88 -13.87 -1.62
N GLY A 171 5.18 -13.92 -2.75
CA GLY A 171 4.58 -12.74 -3.38
C GLY A 171 3.17 -12.53 -2.88
N ILE A 172 2.29 -13.48 -3.17
CA ILE A 172 0.89 -13.47 -2.70
C ILE A 172 0.73 -14.52 -1.61
N THR A 173 0.44 -14.08 -0.38
CA THR A 173 0.21 -14.94 0.78
C THR A 173 -1.22 -14.87 1.31
N GLY A 174 -1.95 -13.78 1.05
CA GLY A 174 -3.28 -13.54 1.63
C GLY A 174 -3.27 -13.02 3.06
N VAL A 175 -2.09 -12.98 3.68
CA VAL A 175 -1.86 -12.48 5.04
C VAL A 175 -0.72 -11.47 4.97
N HIS A 176 -0.97 -10.26 5.48
CA HIS A 176 0.04 -9.20 5.62
C HIS A 176 0.27 -8.83 7.09
N THR A 177 -0.17 -9.68 8.01
CA THR A 177 0.15 -9.59 9.42
C THR A 177 1.65 -9.80 9.59
N LYS A 178 2.37 -8.71 9.89
CA LYS A 178 3.81 -8.76 10.19
C LYS A 178 4.08 -8.91 11.67
N MET A 179 3.09 -8.62 12.50
CA MET A 179 3.23 -8.53 13.93
C MET A 179 1.91 -8.84 14.65
N ILE A 180 2.05 -9.33 15.87
CA ILE A 180 0.98 -9.55 16.84
C ILE A 180 1.16 -8.52 17.95
N VAL A 181 0.06 -7.88 18.36
CA VAL A 181 0.05 -6.97 19.51
C VAL A 181 -0.24 -7.80 20.76
N LEU A 182 0.63 -7.69 21.77
CA LEU A 182 0.46 -8.35 23.06
C LEU A 182 -0.41 -7.50 24.00
N GLU A 183 -0.87 -8.08 25.11
CA GLU A 183 -1.73 -7.41 26.09
C GLU A 183 -1.11 -6.12 26.66
N ASN A 184 0.21 -6.09 26.80
CA ASN A 184 0.96 -4.92 27.26
C ASN A 184 1.26 -3.89 26.14
N GLN A 185 0.57 -3.97 25.00
CA GLN A 185 0.78 -3.13 23.81
C GLN A 185 2.17 -3.26 23.18
N CYS A 186 2.95 -4.27 23.55
CA CYS A 186 4.18 -4.59 22.85
C CYS A 186 3.90 -5.32 21.54
N TYR A 187 4.83 -5.16 20.61
CA TYR A 187 4.73 -5.71 19.27
C TYR A 187 5.70 -6.87 19.12
N CYS A 188 5.21 -8.01 18.65
CA CYS A 188 6.04 -9.19 18.39
C CYS A 188 5.92 -9.62 16.92
N PRO A 189 6.97 -10.19 16.31
CA PRO A 189 6.90 -10.68 14.93
C PRO A 189 5.80 -11.73 14.78
N TYR A 190 4.97 -11.64 13.74
CA TYR A 190 3.99 -12.67 13.42
C TYR A 190 4.71 -13.93 12.93
N ILE A 191 4.41 -15.06 13.56
CA ILE A 191 4.83 -16.39 13.13
C ILE A 191 3.56 -17.17 12.83
N ASP A 192 3.52 -17.81 11.66
CA ASP A 192 2.33 -18.55 11.23
C ASP A 192 1.96 -19.65 12.24
N GLY A 193 0.66 -19.74 12.56
CA GLY A 193 0.14 -20.65 13.60
C GLY A 193 0.49 -20.26 15.05
N THR A 194 1.15 -19.11 15.27
CA THR A 194 1.47 -18.62 16.60
C THR A 194 0.53 -17.50 16.99
N SER A 195 -0.13 -17.64 18.14
CA SER A 195 -1.04 -16.65 18.72
C SER A 195 -0.36 -15.86 19.83
N ALA A 196 -0.97 -14.75 20.24
CA ALA A 196 -0.39 -13.83 21.24
C ALA A 196 -0.04 -14.51 22.58
N ASP A 197 -0.82 -15.51 23.01
CA ASP A 197 -0.61 -16.29 24.23
C ASP A 197 0.68 -17.13 24.22
N LYS A 198 1.27 -17.36 23.05
CA LYS A 198 2.55 -18.07 22.92
C LYS A 198 3.75 -17.19 23.22
N TYR A 199 3.58 -15.87 23.26
CA TYR A 199 4.65 -14.93 23.61
C TYR A 199 4.68 -14.72 25.12
N LYS A 200 5.89 -14.75 25.70
CA LYS A 200 6.10 -14.44 27.12
C LYS A 200 6.74 -13.07 27.26
N ILE A 201 6.13 -12.21 28.08
CA ILE A 201 6.68 -10.91 28.42
C ILE A 201 7.57 -11.09 29.65
N GLN A 202 8.87 -10.80 29.52
CA GLN A 202 9.80 -10.81 30.64
C GLN A 202 10.18 -9.38 31.01
N TYR A 203 9.81 -8.95 32.21
CA TYR A 203 10.28 -7.69 32.77
C TYR A 203 11.68 -7.89 33.35
N LYS A 204 12.67 -7.17 32.82
CA LYS A 204 13.99 -7.03 33.46
C LYS A 204 14.05 -5.67 34.13
N MET A 205 14.17 -5.64 35.45
CA MET A 205 14.61 -4.42 36.13
C MET A 205 16.08 -4.18 35.74
N LEU A 206 16.32 -3.08 35.05
CA LEU A 206 17.67 -2.54 34.92
C LEU A 206 18.01 -1.97 36.30
N MET A 207 18.86 -2.65 37.07
CA MET A 207 19.45 -2.05 38.25
C MET A 207 20.40 -0.95 37.78
N SER A 208 20.07 0.30 38.13
CA SER A 208 20.90 1.48 37.99
C SER A 208 21.98 1.52 39.06
#